data_AF-A0A8J7MCT3-F1
#
_entry.id   AF-A0A8J7MCT3-F1
#
_cell.length_a   1.000
_cell.length_b   1.000
_cell.length_c   1.000
_cell.angle_alpha   90.00
_cell.angle_beta   90.00
_cell.angle_gamma   90.00
#
_symmetry.space_group_name_H-M   'P 1'
#
loop_
_entity.id
_entity.type
_entity.pdbx_description
1 polymer ?
#
loop_
_entity_poly.entity_id
_entity_poly.type
_entity_poly.pdbx_seq_one_letter_code
_entity_poly.pdbx_strand_id
1 'polypeptide(L)'
;MTDPDNANIIGTKSSFTDVVNLTSHTAVTSDPDYNITTTTLNSITPNFEVSDFATVAIDDDRLGASTRIDGYYTINLTTTSGTFVATSDIATLLDGSLAGNSTAMRNNVVTAWNTITWDVDPFASGGIIYNDISSLDITFHSELLGANDGTEGRSSWFNFDTNGIEYTAQTIPEPASLALLGLGGFALVARKRRS
;
A
#
# COMPACT_ATOMS: atom_id res chain seq x y z
N MET A 1 -5.19 -30.37 37.13
CA MET A 1 -4.82 -28.96 36.94
C MET A 1 -4.03 -28.90 35.64
N THR A 2 -4.75 -28.90 34.53
CA THR A 2 -4.19 -28.73 33.19
C THR A 2 -4.21 -27.24 32.91
N ASP A 3 -3.03 -26.68 32.72
CA ASP A 3 -2.82 -25.28 32.35
C ASP A 3 -3.55 -24.99 31.02
N PRO A 4 -4.60 -24.13 31.01
CA PRO A 4 -5.33 -23.79 29.80
C PRO A 4 -4.61 -22.77 28.92
N ASP A 5 -3.45 -22.24 29.32
CA ASP A 5 -2.81 -21.11 28.63
C ASP A 5 -1.69 -21.51 27.67
N ASN A 6 -1.46 -22.80 27.43
CA ASN A 6 -0.45 -23.26 26.48
C ASN A 6 -0.98 -23.37 25.04
N ALA A 7 -1.82 -22.43 24.62
CA ALA A 7 -2.12 -22.20 23.22
C ALA A 7 -0.85 -21.67 22.56
N ASN A 8 -0.10 -22.58 21.96
CA ASN A 8 1.12 -22.29 21.22
C ASN A 8 0.76 -21.30 20.09
N ILE A 9 0.99 -20.00 20.31
CA ILE A 9 0.85 -18.96 19.29
C ILE A 9 2.02 -19.15 18.32
N ILE A 10 1.86 -20.08 17.38
CA ILE A 10 2.73 -20.19 16.22
C ILE A 10 2.20 -19.19 15.21
N GLY A 11 2.50 -17.91 15.44
CA GLY A 11 2.20 -16.88 14.48
C GLY A 11 3.12 -17.02 13.28
N THR A 12 2.61 -17.56 12.18
CA THR A 12 3.34 -17.53 10.90
C THR A 12 3.39 -16.08 10.44
N LYS A 13 4.59 -15.54 10.25
CA LYS A 13 4.81 -14.24 9.62
C LYS A 13 5.19 -14.47 8.16
N SER A 14 4.57 -13.72 7.28
CA SER A 14 4.93 -13.66 5.86
C SER A 14 5.20 -12.23 5.46
N SER A 15 6.19 -12.04 4.60
CA SER A 15 6.50 -10.74 4.01
C SER A 15 6.91 -10.89 2.56
N PHE A 16 6.56 -9.91 1.75
CA PHE A 16 7.07 -9.78 0.38
C PHE A 16 7.38 -8.32 0.08
N THR A 17 8.35 -8.08 -0.79
CA THR A 17 8.79 -6.75 -1.18
C THR A 17 8.53 -6.54 -2.66
N ASP A 18 7.90 -5.42 -2.99
CA ASP A 18 7.73 -4.93 -4.35
C ASP A 18 8.63 -3.71 -4.60
N VAL A 19 9.24 -3.67 -5.78
CA VAL A 19 10.14 -2.60 -6.20
C VAL A 19 9.38 -1.65 -7.11
N VAL A 20 9.16 -0.42 -6.64
CA VAL A 20 8.29 0.52 -7.33
C VAL A 20 9.04 1.22 -8.46
N ASN A 21 8.71 0.89 -9.70
CA ASN A 21 9.20 1.63 -10.87
C ASN A 21 8.36 2.90 -11.08
N LEU A 22 8.75 3.98 -10.39
CA LEU A 22 8.07 5.28 -10.45
C LEU A 22 7.86 5.84 -11.87
N THR A 23 8.68 5.45 -12.84
CA THR A 23 8.62 5.95 -14.23
C THR A 23 7.66 5.18 -15.13
N SER A 24 7.17 4.01 -14.73
CA SER A 24 6.21 3.22 -15.53
C SER A 24 4.75 3.42 -15.13
N HIS A 25 4.47 4.22 -14.09
CA HIS A 25 3.11 4.41 -13.58
C HIS A 25 2.31 5.31 -14.52
N THR A 26 1.10 4.85 -14.87
CA THR A 26 0.23 5.52 -15.85
C THR A 26 -0.12 6.95 -15.44
N ALA A 27 -0.34 7.21 -14.15
CA ALA A 27 -0.60 8.57 -13.64
C ALA A 27 0.60 9.52 -13.82
N VAL A 28 1.82 9.00 -13.72
CA VAL A 28 3.06 9.78 -13.80
C VAL A 28 3.40 10.13 -15.25
N THR A 29 3.24 9.18 -16.16
CA THR A 29 3.67 9.33 -17.57
C THR A 29 2.60 9.90 -18.50
N SER A 30 1.32 9.84 -18.12
CA SER A 30 0.22 10.44 -18.89
C SER A 30 0.01 11.92 -18.58
N ASP A 31 0.62 12.44 -17.51
CA ASP A 31 0.59 13.86 -17.16
C ASP A 31 1.47 14.64 -18.16
N PRO A 32 0.87 15.52 -18.99
CA PRO A 32 1.62 16.32 -19.96
C PRO A 32 2.59 17.32 -19.31
N ASP A 33 2.39 17.63 -18.03
CA ASP A 33 3.24 18.51 -17.24
C ASP A 33 4.29 17.73 -16.41
N TYR A 34 4.37 16.40 -16.58
CA TYR A 34 5.39 15.58 -15.92
C TYR A 34 6.80 16.01 -16.37
N ASN A 35 7.60 16.38 -15.38
CA ASN A 35 9.02 16.62 -15.53
C ASN A 35 9.73 16.12 -14.28
N ILE A 36 10.57 15.10 -14.46
CA ILE A 36 11.28 14.40 -13.38
C ILE A 36 12.00 15.35 -12.40
N THR A 37 12.49 16.51 -12.86
CA THR A 37 13.26 17.45 -12.04
C THR A 37 12.43 18.41 -11.21
N THR A 38 11.11 18.45 -11.42
CA THR A 38 10.20 19.42 -10.79
C THR A 38 8.92 18.75 -10.25
N THR A 39 8.49 17.66 -10.87
CA THR A 39 7.35 16.90 -10.39
C THR A 39 7.69 16.27 -9.04
N THR A 40 6.74 16.39 -8.12
CA THR A 40 6.89 15.93 -6.75
C THR A 40 5.91 14.77 -6.47
N LEU A 41 6.42 13.68 -5.91
CA LEU A 41 5.65 12.53 -5.42
C LEU A 41 5.09 12.86 -4.03
N ASN A 42 3.76 12.91 -3.90
CA ASN A 42 3.09 13.37 -2.68
C ASN A 42 2.37 12.29 -1.89
N SER A 43 2.15 11.14 -2.48
CA SER A 43 1.53 10.02 -1.79
C SER A 43 1.76 8.74 -2.57
N ILE A 44 1.81 7.63 -1.84
CA ILE A 44 1.70 6.29 -2.38
C ILE A 44 0.68 5.55 -1.54
N THR A 45 -0.31 4.97 -2.22
CA THR A 45 -1.35 4.17 -1.58
C THR A 45 -1.39 2.80 -2.24
N PRO A 46 -1.47 1.71 -1.46
CA PRO A 46 -1.72 0.39 -2.01
C PRO A 46 -2.97 0.37 -2.88
N ASN A 47 -2.92 -0.37 -3.99
CA ASN A 47 -4.04 -0.62 -4.88
C ASN A 47 -4.15 -2.12 -5.17
N PHE A 48 -4.53 -2.87 -4.14
CA PHE A 48 -4.76 -4.30 -4.25
C PHE A 48 -6.06 -4.60 -4.97
N GLU A 49 -6.03 -5.58 -5.87
CA GLU A 49 -7.18 -6.23 -6.46
C GLU A 49 -7.32 -7.67 -5.96
N VAL A 50 -8.52 -8.24 -6.11
CA VAL A 50 -8.77 -9.64 -5.72
C VAL A 50 -7.87 -10.63 -6.50
N SER A 51 -7.50 -10.28 -7.74
CA SER A 51 -6.60 -11.07 -8.60
C SER A 51 -5.18 -11.17 -8.08
N ASP A 52 -4.74 -10.24 -7.23
CA ASP A 52 -3.37 -10.19 -6.71
C ASP A 52 -3.11 -11.27 -5.65
N PHE A 53 -4.15 -11.99 -5.26
CA PHE A 53 -4.10 -13.05 -4.26
C PHE A 53 -4.19 -14.42 -4.97
N ALA A 54 -3.02 -14.98 -5.34
CA ALA A 54 -2.89 -16.27 -6.06
C ALA A 54 -3.64 -17.41 -5.37
N THR A 55 -3.57 -17.45 -4.04
CA THR A 55 -4.28 -18.43 -3.21
C THR A 55 -4.43 -17.85 -1.82
N VAL A 56 -5.66 -17.55 -1.44
CA VAL A 56 -5.99 -17.44 -0.02
C VAL A 56 -6.30 -18.86 0.42
N ALA A 57 -5.47 -19.49 1.24
CA ALA A 57 -5.73 -20.88 1.68
C ALA A 57 -6.84 -20.96 2.73
N ILE A 58 -7.86 -20.11 2.60
CA ILE A 58 -9.21 -20.43 3.02
C ILE A 58 -9.72 -21.47 2.01
N ASP A 59 -9.25 -22.72 2.10
CA ASP A 59 -10.16 -23.78 1.70
C ASP A 59 -11.18 -23.88 2.83
N ASP A 60 -12.44 -23.71 2.44
CA ASP A 60 -13.63 -24.01 3.22
C ASP A 60 -13.72 -23.33 4.58
N ASP A 61 -14.32 -22.13 4.66
CA ASP A 61 -15.18 -21.65 5.77
C ASP A 61 -14.72 -21.82 7.23
N ARG A 62 -13.46 -22.14 7.48
CA ARG A 62 -12.94 -22.67 8.76
C ARG A 62 -11.83 -21.79 9.30
N LEU A 63 -12.11 -20.49 9.41
CA LEU A 63 -11.36 -19.72 10.40
C LEU A 63 -11.86 -20.13 11.78
N GLY A 64 -10.97 -20.62 12.62
CA GLY A 64 -11.25 -20.75 14.04
C GLY A 64 -11.73 -19.40 14.59
N ALA A 65 -12.68 -19.42 15.52
CA ALA A 65 -13.26 -18.19 16.08
C ALA A 65 -12.21 -17.27 16.77
N SER A 66 -11.05 -17.83 17.15
CA SER A 66 -9.92 -17.11 17.73
C SER A 66 -8.85 -16.68 16.73
N THR A 67 -9.01 -16.99 15.45
CA THR A 67 -8.04 -16.62 14.42
C THR A 67 -8.18 -15.14 14.10
N ARG A 68 -7.04 -14.45 14.03
CA ARG A 68 -6.92 -13.08 13.57
C ARG A 68 -5.68 -12.96 12.70
N ILE A 69 -5.77 -12.21 11.63
CA ILE A 69 -4.67 -11.94 10.72
C ILE A 69 -4.54 -10.44 10.65
N ASP A 70 -3.39 -9.97 11.06
CA ASP A 70 -3.03 -8.56 10.98
C ASP A 70 -2.05 -8.33 9.83
N GLY A 71 -2.11 -7.14 9.27
CA GLY A 71 -1.28 -6.70 8.15
C GLY A 71 -0.79 -5.28 8.36
N TYR A 72 0.41 -5.03 7.86
CA TYR A 72 1.00 -3.69 7.77
C TYR A 72 2.01 -3.68 6.62
N TYR A 73 2.49 -2.52 6.24
CA TYR A 73 3.53 -2.37 5.23
C TYR A 73 4.57 -1.35 5.63
N THR A 74 5.76 -1.49 5.08
CA THR A 74 6.90 -0.62 5.32
C THR A 74 7.39 -0.09 3.98
N ILE A 75 7.58 1.22 3.89
CA ILE A 75 8.30 1.83 2.76
C ILE A 75 9.76 1.99 3.14
N ASN A 76 10.63 1.63 2.20
CA ASN A 76 12.03 2.01 2.20
C ASN A 76 12.27 2.93 0.99
N LEU A 77 12.38 4.23 1.26
CA LEU A 77 12.63 5.24 0.25
C LEU A 77 14.07 5.71 0.33
N THR A 78 14.84 5.51 -0.74
CA THR A 78 16.18 6.06 -0.84
C THR A 78 16.17 7.28 -1.76
N THR A 79 16.67 8.39 -1.23
CA THR A 79 16.86 9.64 -1.95
C THR A 79 18.34 10.01 -2.05
N THR A 80 18.67 11.01 -2.86
CA THR A 80 20.01 11.63 -2.90
C THR A 80 20.47 12.16 -1.54
N SER A 81 19.53 12.51 -0.65
CA SER A 81 19.80 13.07 0.67
C SER A 81 19.88 12.03 1.80
N GLY A 82 19.47 10.79 1.54
CA GLY A 82 19.46 9.71 2.52
C GLY A 82 18.29 8.74 2.35
N THR A 83 18.23 7.77 3.25
CA THR A 83 17.18 6.74 3.28
C THR A 83 16.16 7.06 4.37
N PHE A 84 14.89 6.97 4.00
CA PHE A 84 13.74 7.11 4.89
C PHE A 84 12.98 5.80 4.97
N VAL A 85 12.59 5.41 6.18
CA VAL A 85 11.78 4.23 6.42
C VAL A 85 10.54 4.64 7.20
N ALA A 86 9.37 4.31 6.69
CA ALA A 86 8.08 4.47 7.38
C ALA A 86 7.35 3.15 7.45
N THR A 87 6.50 3.02 8.46
CA THR A 87 5.62 1.87 8.63
C THR A 87 4.18 2.35 8.51
N SER A 88 3.29 1.48 8.10
CA SER A 88 1.87 1.78 8.14
C SER A 88 1.32 1.49 9.53
N ASP A 89 0.09 1.94 9.79
CA ASP A 89 -0.70 1.36 10.87
C ASP A 89 -0.89 -0.15 10.65
N ILE A 90 -1.16 -0.87 11.74
CA ILE A 90 -1.55 -2.28 11.67
C ILE A 90 -3.06 -2.35 11.50
N ALA A 91 -3.52 -3.06 10.47
CA ALA A 91 -4.92 -3.36 10.25
C ALA A 91 -5.20 -4.85 10.41
N THR A 92 -6.39 -5.16 10.93
CA THR A 92 -6.90 -6.53 10.89
C THR A 92 -7.44 -6.81 9.50
N LEU A 93 -6.75 -7.68 8.78
CA LEU A 93 -7.09 -8.09 7.42
C LEU A 93 -8.26 -9.07 7.41
N LEU A 94 -8.29 -9.96 8.40
CA LEU A 94 -9.26 -11.03 8.51
C LEU A 94 -9.32 -11.54 9.95
N ASP A 95 -10.51 -11.90 10.43
CA ASP A 95 -10.67 -12.58 11.71
C ASP A 95 -11.75 -13.67 11.63
N GLY A 96 -11.81 -14.50 12.67
CA GLY A 96 -12.73 -15.63 12.77
C GLY A 96 -14.21 -15.28 12.69
N SER A 97 -14.60 -14.02 12.90
CA SER A 97 -15.99 -13.58 12.73
C SER A 97 -16.42 -13.53 11.26
N LEU A 98 -15.46 -13.47 10.34
CA LEU A 98 -15.68 -13.36 8.91
C LEU A 98 -15.68 -14.72 8.18
N ALA A 99 -15.70 -15.83 8.92
CA ALA A 99 -15.79 -17.17 8.36
C ALA A 99 -17.08 -17.39 7.55
N GLY A 100 -17.03 -18.26 6.53
CA GLY A 100 -18.22 -18.79 5.85
C GLY A 100 -18.37 -18.52 4.35
N ASN A 101 -17.54 -17.63 3.76
CA ASN A 101 -17.47 -17.52 2.30
C ASN A 101 -16.10 -17.00 1.84
N SER A 102 -15.34 -17.83 1.14
CA SER A 102 -13.99 -17.50 0.65
C SER A 102 -13.92 -16.23 -0.22
N THR A 103 -14.96 -15.94 -1.01
CA THR A 103 -14.99 -14.72 -1.83
C THR A 103 -15.22 -13.47 -0.99
N ALA A 104 -16.15 -13.51 -0.04
CA ALA A 104 -16.39 -12.39 0.87
C ALA A 104 -15.14 -12.11 1.73
N MET A 105 -14.48 -13.17 2.21
CA MET A 105 -13.25 -13.06 2.98
C MET A 105 -12.10 -12.45 2.18
N ARG A 106 -11.93 -12.83 0.91
CA ARG A 106 -10.96 -12.18 -0.01
C ARG A 106 -11.26 -10.69 -0.19
N ASN A 107 -12.52 -10.34 -0.44
CA ASN A 107 -12.92 -8.94 -0.62
C ASN A 107 -12.65 -8.12 0.65
N ASN A 108 -12.85 -8.70 1.83
CA ASN A 108 -12.53 -8.04 3.10
C ASN A 108 -11.02 -7.81 3.26
N VAL A 109 -10.18 -8.80 2.90
CA VAL A 109 -8.72 -8.66 2.94
C VAL A 109 -8.25 -7.55 1.99
N VAL A 110 -8.75 -7.53 0.76
CA VAL A 110 -8.46 -6.47 -0.22
C VAL A 110 -8.87 -5.10 0.31
N THR A 111 -10.08 -5.01 0.85
CA THR A 111 -10.60 -3.77 1.44
C THR A 111 -9.73 -3.30 2.59
N ALA A 112 -9.36 -4.20 3.50
CA ALA A 112 -8.50 -3.89 4.64
C ALA A 112 -7.15 -3.35 4.19
N TRP A 113 -6.46 -4.05 3.26
CA TRP A 113 -5.17 -3.61 2.71
C TRP A 113 -5.24 -2.22 2.07
N ASN A 114 -6.29 -1.91 1.32
CA ASN A 114 -6.47 -0.61 0.65
C ASN A 114 -6.89 0.52 1.60
N THR A 115 -7.15 0.24 2.89
CA THR A 115 -7.51 1.25 3.89
C THR A 115 -6.39 1.57 4.87
N ILE A 116 -5.27 0.84 4.80
CA ILE A 116 -4.16 1.03 5.75
C ILE A 116 -3.41 2.33 5.44
N THR A 117 -3.35 3.22 6.43
CA THR A 117 -2.68 4.52 6.36
C THR A 117 -1.26 4.49 6.93
N TRP A 118 -0.47 5.52 6.61
CA TRP A 118 0.86 5.74 7.15
C TRP A 118 0.82 6.14 8.63
N ASP A 119 1.67 5.53 9.47
CA ASP A 119 1.89 6.01 10.84
C ASP A 119 2.61 7.38 10.83
N VAL A 120 3.54 7.51 9.89
CA VAL A 120 4.34 8.69 9.57
C VAL A 120 4.38 8.77 8.05
N ASP A 121 3.64 9.73 7.50
CA ASP A 121 3.58 9.94 6.06
C ASP A 121 4.96 10.38 5.51
N PRO A 122 5.63 9.56 4.66
CA PRO A 122 6.91 9.90 4.03
C PRO A 122 6.87 11.21 3.23
N PHE A 123 5.67 11.62 2.82
CA PHE A 123 5.44 12.68 1.86
C PHE A 123 4.86 13.95 2.51
N ALA A 124 4.67 13.98 3.83
CA ALA A 124 3.99 15.05 4.56
C ALA A 124 4.59 16.46 4.39
N SER A 125 5.84 16.57 3.94
CA SER A 125 6.54 17.86 3.74
C SER A 125 6.34 18.46 2.34
N GLY A 126 5.19 18.20 1.70
CA GLY A 126 4.91 18.64 0.34
C GLY A 126 5.54 17.73 -0.73
N GLY A 127 5.82 16.48 -0.36
CA GLY A 127 6.30 15.42 -1.23
C GLY A 127 7.81 15.45 -1.53
N ILE A 128 8.23 14.56 -2.43
CA ILE A 128 9.63 14.33 -2.79
C ILE A 128 9.81 14.42 -4.30
N ILE A 129 10.78 15.22 -4.77
CA ILE A 129 11.03 15.40 -6.20
C ILE A 129 11.48 14.07 -6.81
N TYR A 130 10.88 13.69 -7.95
CA TYR A 130 11.15 12.38 -8.57
C TYR A 130 12.63 12.16 -8.89
N ASN A 131 13.33 13.20 -9.35
CA ASN A 131 14.77 13.15 -9.65
C ASN A 131 15.64 12.88 -8.42
N ASP A 132 15.13 13.14 -7.22
CA ASP A 132 15.86 12.84 -5.98
C ASP A 132 15.65 11.41 -5.50
N ILE A 133 14.68 10.66 -6.05
CA ILE A 133 14.37 9.29 -5.64
C ILE A 133 15.26 8.31 -6.42
N SER A 134 16.11 7.58 -5.71
CA SER A 134 16.96 6.53 -6.30
C SER A 134 16.31 5.14 -6.27
N SER A 135 15.56 4.85 -5.20
CA SER A 135 14.79 3.61 -5.09
C SER A 135 13.62 3.79 -4.13
N LEU A 136 12.58 3.00 -4.36
CA LEU A 136 11.42 2.91 -3.51
C LEU A 136 10.98 1.46 -3.47
N ASP A 137 11.07 0.87 -2.28
CA ASP A 137 10.65 -0.50 -2.03
C ASP A 137 9.50 -0.48 -1.02
N ILE A 138 8.50 -1.34 -1.25
CA ILE A 138 7.38 -1.52 -0.33
C ILE A 138 7.36 -2.97 0.10
N THR A 139 7.52 -3.20 1.41
CA THR A 139 7.42 -4.52 1.98
C THR A 139 6.14 -4.64 2.77
N PHE A 140 5.29 -5.58 2.40
CA PHE A 140 4.10 -5.89 3.18
C PHE A 140 4.38 -7.06 4.09
N HIS A 141 3.75 -7.01 5.25
CA HIS A 141 3.89 -7.97 6.32
C HIS A 141 2.50 -8.42 6.73
N SER A 142 2.32 -9.73 6.89
CA SER A 142 1.13 -10.30 7.50
C SER A 142 1.52 -11.25 8.62
N GLU A 143 0.75 -11.20 9.69
CA GLU A 143 0.97 -12.00 10.90
C GLU A 143 -0.31 -12.70 11.30
N LEU A 144 -0.23 -14.02 11.45
CA LEU A 144 -1.28 -14.82 12.05
C LEU A 144 -1.21 -14.71 13.57
N LEU A 145 -2.35 -14.39 14.18
CA LEU A 145 -2.55 -14.33 15.62
C LEU A 145 -3.64 -15.33 16.01
N GLY A 146 -3.35 -16.20 16.98
CA GLY A 146 -4.30 -17.18 17.51
C GLY A 146 -4.05 -18.63 17.06
N ALA A 147 -4.59 -19.57 17.84
CA ALA A 147 -4.48 -20.99 17.55
C ALA A 147 -5.38 -21.36 16.37
N ASN A 148 -4.79 -21.94 15.32
CA ASN A 148 -5.54 -22.71 14.35
C ASN A 148 -6.17 -23.89 15.11
N ASP A 149 -7.48 -24.10 15.03
CA ASP A 149 -8.26 -24.99 15.91
C ASP A 149 -8.03 -26.50 15.68
N GLY A 150 -6.83 -26.87 15.24
CA GLY A 150 -6.34 -28.24 15.20
C GLY A 150 -6.85 -29.06 14.01
N THR A 151 -7.79 -28.56 13.22
CA THR A 151 -8.27 -29.19 11.99
C THR A 151 -7.44 -28.76 10.77
N GLU A 152 -6.24 -29.33 10.67
CA GLU A 152 -5.45 -29.49 9.44
C GLU A 152 -4.75 -28.24 8.86
N GLY A 153 -3.50 -28.03 9.28
CA GLY A 153 -2.37 -28.16 8.35
C GLY A 153 -2.26 -27.21 7.13
N ARG A 154 -2.75 -25.97 7.20
CA ARG A 154 -2.49 -24.98 6.15
C ARG A 154 -1.60 -23.85 6.64
N SER A 155 -0.33 -23.93 6.27
CA SER A 155 0.74 -23.02 6.69
C SER A 155 0.90 -21.78 5.81
N SER A 156 -0.10 -21.42 4.99
CA SER A 156 -0.08 -20.19 4.21
C SER A 156 -1.50 -19.66 4.08
N TRP A 157 -1.87 -18.62 4.81
CA TRP A 157 -3.24 -18.09 4.80
C TRP A 157 -3.49 -17.20 3.58
N PHE A 158 -2.45 -16.53 3.07
CA PHE A 158 -2.48 -15.75 1.84
C PHE A 158 -1.14 -15.92 1.14
N ASN A 159 -1.19 -16.30 -0.13
CA ASN A 159 -0.05 -16.19 -1.03
C ASN A 159 -0.35 -15.05 -2.00
N PHE A 160 0.46 -14.01 -1.95
CA PHE A 160 0.42 -12.94 -2.92
C PHE A 160 0.92 -13.51 -4.25
N ASP A 161 0.16 -13.30 -5.33
CA ASP A 161 0.73 -13.57 -6.65
C ASP A 161 1.79 -12.51 -6.89
N THR A 162 3.00 -12.92 -7.25
CA THR A 162 4.15 -12.04 -7.42
C THR A 162 4.04 -11.09 -8.62
N ASN A 163 2.85 -10.97 -9.21
CA ASN A 163 2.58 -10.25 -10.46
C ASN A 163 2.14 -8.81 -10.24
N GLY A 164 2.85 -8.11 -9.34
CA GLY A 164 2.77 -6.65 -9.19
C GLY A 164 1.54 -6.23 -8.41
N ILE A 165 1.77 -5.85 -7.16
CA ILE A 165 0.75 -5.10 -6.44
C ILE A 165 0.84 -3.68 -6.93
N GLU A 166 -0.28 -3.18 -7.41
CA GLU A 166 -0.30 -1.82 -7.91
C GLU A 166 -0.28 -0.83 -6.74
N TYR A 167 0.25 0.35 -7.03
CA TYR A 167 0.11 1.49 -6.14
C TYR A 167 -0.25 2.69 -6.96
N THR A 168 -1.05 3.55 -6.35
CA THR A 168 -1.36 4.85 -6.92
C THR A 168 -0.36 5.86 -6.40
N ALA A 169 0.36 6.49 -7.32
CA ALA A 169 1.24 7.62 -7.05
C ALA A 169 0.56 8.91 -7.50
N GLN A 170 0.58 9.93 -6.65
CA GLN A 170 0.09 11.26 -7.00
C GLN A 170 1.25 12.22 -7.26
N THR A 171 1.25 12.80 -8.46
CA THR A 171 2.13 13.90 -8.85
C THR A 171 1.45 15.24 -8.56
N ILE A 172 2.21 16.19 -8.03
CA ILE A 172 1.78 17.59 -7.98
C ILE A 172 2.85 18.43 -8.69
N PRO A 173 2.47 19.26 -9.68
CA PRO A 173 3.37 20.22 -10.30
C PRO A 173 3.85 21.25 -9.27
N GLU A 174 5.09 21.73 -9.39
CA GLU A 174 5.59 22.73 -8.45
C GLU A 174 4.69 23.98 -8.41
N PRO A 175 4.61 24.66 -7.24
CA PRO A 175 3.87 25.91 -7.11
C PRO A 175 4.30 26.98 -8.13
N ALA A 176 5.56 26.97 -8.57
CA ALA A 176 6.07 27.89 -9.57
C ALA A 176 5.42 27.68 -10.95
N SER A 177 5.17 26.43 -11.35
CA SER A 177 4.49 26.08 -12.60
C SER A 177 3.03 26.52 -12.59
N LEU A 178 2.34 26.31 -11.45
CA LEU A 178 0.97 26.79 -11.24
C LEU A 178 0.88 28.31 -11.27
N ALA A 179 1.85 29.01 -10.67
CA ALA A 179 1.92 30.46 -10.70
C ALA A 179 2.17 30.99 -12.13
N LEU A 180 3.01 30.33 -12.94
CA LEU A 180 3.28 30.74 -14.31
C LEU A 180 2.04 30.58 -15.22
N LEU A 181 1.28 29.50 -15.04
CA LEU A 181 -0.01 29.27 -15.72
C LEU A 181 -1.05 30.33 -15.32
N GLY A 182 -1.14 30.63 -14.02
CA GLY A 182 -2.01 31.69 -13.51
C GLY A 182 -1.65 33.05 -14.09
N LEU A 183 -0.38 33.45 -14.03
CA LEU A 183 0.10 34.73 -14.54
C LEU A 183 -0.02 34.84 -16.07
N GLY A 184 0.28 33.77 -16.80
CA GLY A 184 0.10 33.69 -18.25
C GLY A 184 -1.38 33.81 -18.67
N GLY A 185 -2.27 33.14 -17.96
CA GLY A 185 -3.73 33.26 -18.14
C GLY A 185 -4.23 34.68 -17.87
N PHE A 186 -3.77 35.32 -16.78
CA PHE A 186 -4.10 36.70 -16.47
C PHE A 186 -3.58 37.69 -17.53
N ALA A 187 -2.37 37.47 -18.06
CA ALA A 187 -1.80 38.30 -19.11
C ALA A 187 -2.60 38.20 -20.43
N LEU A 188 -3.09 37.02 -20.79
CA LEU A 188 -3.94 36.79 -21.96
C LEU A 188 -5.31 37.47 -21.82
N VAL A 189 -5.94 37.36 -20.64
CA VAL A 189 -7.21 38.05 -20.34
C VAL A 189 -7.03 39.57 -20.35
N ALA A 190 -5.93 40.08 -19.79
CA ALA A 190 -5.62 41.51 -19.81
C ALA A 190 -5.40 42.05 -21.23
N ARG A 191 -4.80 41.25 -22.13
CA ARG A 191 -4.58 41.61 -23.53
C ARG A 191 -5.88 41.62 -24.34
N LYS A 192 -6.81 40.69 -24.10
CA LYS A 192 -8.12 40.65 -24.75
C LYS A 192 -9.02 41.83 -24.37
N ARG A 193 -8.86 42.42 -23.19
CA ARG A 193 -9.61 43.62 -22.76
C ARG A 193 -9.08 44.93 -23.34
N ARG A 194 -7.90 44.91 -23.99
CA ARG A 194 -7.26 46.10 -24.60
C ARG A 194 -7.36 46.15 -26.12
N SER A 195 -7.97 45.13 -26.75
CA SER A 195 -8.36 45.15 -28.17
C SER A 195 -9.87 45.33 -28.28
#